data_AF-T1YVN4-F1
#
_entry.id   AF-T1YVN4-F1
#
_cell.length_a   1.000
_cell.length_b   1.000
_cell.length_c   1.000
_cell.angle_alpha   90.00
_cell.angle_beta   90.00
_cell.angle_gamma   90.00
#
_symmetry.space_group_name_H-M   'P 1'
#
loop_
_entity.id
_entity.type
_entity.pdbx_description
1 polymer ?
#
loop_
_entity_poly.entity_id
_entity_poly.type
_entity_poly.pdbx_seq_one_letter_code
_entity_poly.pdbx_strand_id
1 'polypeptide(L)'
;MVHLSDGEKNAISTAWGKVNAAEIGAESLGRLLIVYPWTQRFFDAFGDLSSASAVMGNAKVKAHGKKVIDSFSNGLKHLDNLKGTFASLSELHCDKLHVDPENFKLLGNMIVIVMAHHLGKDFTPEAQAA
;
A
#
# COMPACT_ATOMS: atom_id res chain seq x y z
N MET A 1 12.51 10.54 14.31
CA MET A 1 11.30 9.69 14.41
C MET A 1 10.13 10.61 14.14
N VAL A 2 9.15 10.19 13.36
CA VAL A 2 7.97 11.04 13.09
C VAL A 2 7.16 11.15 14.37
N HIS A 3 6.70 12.35 14.70
CA HIS A 3 5.85 12.58 15.86
C HIS A 3 4.44 12.88 15.36
N LEU A 4 3.51 11.94 15.56
CA LEU A 4 2.09 12.12 15.29
C LEU A 4 1.40 12.58 16.57
N SER A 5 0.62 13.64 16.48
CA SER A 5 -0.32 14.05 17.52
C SER A 5 -1.40 13.00 17.76
N ASP A 6 -2.06 13.05 18.91
CA ASP A 6 -3.19 12.17 19.21
C ASP A 6 -4.33 12.35 18.21
N GLY A 7 -4.50 13.56 17.69
CA GLY A 7 -5.46 13.87 16.62
C GLY A 7 -5.15 13.12 15.32
N GLU A 8 -3.89 13.17 14.87
CA GLU A 8 -3.44 12.44 13.67
C GLU A 8 -3.56 10.92 13.87
N LYS A 9 -3.12 10.39 15.02
CA LYS A 9 -3.26 8.96 15.34
C LYS A 9 -4.73 8.50 15.30
N ASN A 10 -5.64 9.32 15.83
CA ASN A 10 -7.07 9.03 15.80
C ASN A 10 -7.66 9.13 14.38
N ALA A 11 -7.27 10.13 13.59
CA ALA A 11 -7.69 10.28 12.21
C ALA A 11 -7.28 9.07 11.35
N ILE A 12 -6.01 8.67 11.45
CA ILE A 12 -5.47 7.47 10.78
C ILE A 12 -6.26 6.23 11.19
N SER A 13 -6.43 6.01 12.50
CA SER A 13 -7.14 4.82 13.01
C SER A 13 -8.61 4.78 12.56
N THR A 14 -9.27 5.93 12.52
CA THR A 14 -10.66 6.06 12.09
C THR A 14 -10.82 5.76 10.60
N ALA A 15 -9.96 6.33 9.76
CA ALA A 15 -9.96 6.06 8.31
C ALA A 15 -9.61 4.58 8.05
N TRP A 16 -8.58 4.06 8.73
CA TRP A 16 -8.13 2.69 8.55
C TRP A 16 -9.14 1.65 9.04
N GLY A 17 -9.96 1.98 10.04
CA GLY A 17 -11.05 1.10 10.51
C GLY A 17 -12.09 0.78 9.44
N LYS A 18 -12.13 1.54 8.34
CA LYS A 18 -13.03 1.35 7.18
C LYS A 18 -12.35 0.65 6.00
N VAL A 19 -11.05 0.36 6.09
CA VAL A 19 -10.28 -0.25 5.01
C VAL A 19 -10.61 -1.72 4.85
N ASN A 20 -11.13 -2.11 3.69
CA ASN A 20 -11.13 -3.51 3.26
C ASN A 20 -9.79 -3.84 2.61
N ALA A 21 -8.94 -4.57 3.34
CA ALA A 21 -7.58 -4.88 2.90
C ALA A 21 -7.53 -5.65 1.56
N ALA A 22 -8.53 -6.49 1.28
CA ALA A 22 -8.56 -7.26 0.03
C ALA A 22 -8.89 -6.37 -1.17
N GLU A 23 -9.88 -5.49 -1.04
CA GLU A 23 -10.32 -4.58 -2.11
C GLU A 23 -9.30 -3.47 -2.35
N ILE A 24 -8.92 -2.73 -1.30
CA ILE A 24 -7.96 -1.63 -1.40
C ILE A 24 -6.59 -2.15 -1.82
N GLY A 25 -6.17 -3.31 -1.30
CA GLY A 25 -4.89 -3.90 -1.65
C GLY A 25 -4.83 -4.36 -3.11
N ALA A 26 -5.85 -5.08 -3.57
CA ALA A 26 -5.95 -5.52 -4.96
C ALA A 26 -5.91 -4.34 -5.94
N GLU A 27 -6.69 -3.29 -5.64
CA GLU A 27 -6.79 -2.13 -6.52
C GLU A 27 -5.52 -1.27 -6.48
N SER A 28 -4.91 -1.06 -5.31
CA SER A 28 -3.69 -0.26 -5.18
C SER A 28 -2.53 -0.89 -5.93
N LEU A 29 -2.30 -2.20 -5.75
CA LEU A 29 -1.24 -2.90 -6.47
C LEU A 29 -1.54 -3.01 -7.98
N GLY A 30 -2.80 -3.32 -8.34
CA GLY A 30 -3.21 -3.37 -9.74
C GLY A 30 -2.97 -2.04 -10.46
N ARG A 31 -3.38 -0.92 -9.85
CA ARG A 31 -3.14 0.42 -10.40
C ARG A 31 -1.65 0.78 -10.47
N LEU A 32 -0.85 0.41 -9.47
CA LEU A 32 0.61 0.60 -9.52
C LEU A 32 1.21 -0.07 -10.77
N LEU A 33 0.87 -1.34 -11.00
CA LEU A 33 1.38 -2.13 -12.13
C LEU A 33 0.92 -1.61 -13.50
N ILE A 34 -0.22 -0.92 -13.56
CA ILE A 34 -0.76 -0.34 -14.80
C ILE A 34 -0.18 1.05 -15.07
N VAL A 35 -0.19 1.93 -14.06
CA VAL A 35 0.24 3.34 -14.19
C VAL A 35 1.77 3.44 -14.27
N TYR A 36 2.48 2.55 -13.58
CA TYR A 36 3.93 2.51 -13.53
C TYR A 36 4.44 1.13 -14.00
N PRO A 37 4.33 0.82 -15.31
CA PRO A 37 4.52 -0.54 -15.83
C PRO A 37 5.93 -1.11 -15.60
N TRP A 38 6.95 -0.28 -15.38
CA TRP A 38 8.29 -0.76 -15.01
C TRP A 38 8.30 -1.52 -13.68
N THR A 39 7.30 -1.32 -12.82
CA THR A 39 7.16 -2.06 -11.55
C THR A 39 6.77 -3.53 -11.77
N GLN A 40 6.26 -3.90 -12.96
CA GLN A 40 5.93 -5.29 -13.29
C GLN A 40 7.14 -6.23 -13.26
N ARG A 41 8.37 -5.71 -13.47
CA ARG A 41 9.63 -6.49 -13.44
C ARG A 41 9.87 -7.25 -12.13
N PHE A 42 9.20 -6.86 -11.04
CA PHE A 42 9.33 -7.52 -9.74
C PHE A 42 8.35 -8.69 -9.57
N PHE A 43 7.48 -8.93 -10.55
CA PHE A 43 6.33 -9.82 -10.43
C PHE A 43 6.27 -10.87 -11.57
N ASP A 44 7.41 -11.26 -12.14
CA ASP A 44 7.49 -12.24 -13.25
C ASP A 44 6.75 -13.56 -12.93
N ALA A 45 6.79 -13.99 -11.66
CA ALA A 45 6.10 -15.21 -11.21
C ALA A 45 4.57 -15.08 -11.14
N PHE A 46 4.00 -13.90 -11.41
CA PHE A 46 2.57 -13.63 -11.31
C PHE A 46 1.80 -14.03 -12.58
N GLY A 47 2.51 -14.34 -13.66
CA GLY A 47 1.90 -14.76 -14.93
C GLY A 47 1.53 -13.55 -15.79
N ASP A 48 0.38 -13.60 -16.45
CA ASP A 48 -0.02 -12.56 -17.40
C ASP A 48 -0.32 -11.21 -16.69
N LEU A 49 0.45 -10.19 -17.09
CA LEU A 49 0.32 -8.78 -16.70
C LEU A 49 0.29 -7.86 -17.95
N SER A 50 0.04 -8.42 -19.13
CA SER A 50 0.20 -7.75 -20.43
C SER A 50 -0.80 -6.62 -20.70
N SER A 51 -1.90 -6.55 -19.95
CA SER A 51 -2.96 -5.56 -20.11
C SER A 51 -3.60 -5.19 -18.78
N ALA A 52 -4.30 -4.06 -18.75
CA ALA A 52 -5.00 -3.61 -17.54
C ALA A 52 -6.01 -4.66 -17.01
N SER A 53 -6.75 -5.32 -17.91
CA SER A 53 -7.69 -6.38 -17.53
C SER A 53 -6.97 -7.62 -16.99
N ALA A 54 -5.84 -8.01 -17.60
CA ALA A 54 -5.01 -9.11 -17.10
C ALA A 54 -4.50 -8.81 -15.68
N VAL A 55 -3.93 -7.62 -15.47
CA VAL A 55 -3.42 -7.17 -14.15
C VAL A 55 -4.55 -7.14 -13.11
N MET A 56 -5.67 -6.47 -13.39
CA MET A 56 -6.79 -6.33 -12.44
C MET A 56 -7.52 -7.65 -12.20
N GLY A 57 -7.47 -8.59 -13.14
CA GLY A 57 -8.02 -9.94 -13.02
C GLY A 57 -7.10 -10.92 -12.30
N ASN A 58 -5.81 -10.64 -12.19
CA ASN A 58 -4.79 -11.59 -11.74
C ASN A 58 -4.93 -11.92 -10.24
N ALA A 59 -5.17 -13.19 -9.93
CA ALA A 59 -5.37 -13.65 -8.55
C ALA A 59 -4.13 -13.45 -7.65
N LYS A 60 -2.91 -13.56 -8.20
CA LYS A 60 -1.67 -13.35 -7.45
C LYS A 60 -1.45 -11.87 -7.15
N VAL A 61 -1.79 -10.97 -8.08
CA VAL A 61 -1.80 -9.51 -7.83
C VAL A 61 -2.76 -9.20 -6.67
N LYS A 62 -3.99 -9.71 -6.71
CA LYS A 62 -4.98 -9.48 -5.64
C LYS A 62 -4.49 -9.98 -4.28
N ALA A 63 -3.98 -11.22 -4.23
CA ALA A 63 -3.47 -11.82 -3.01
C ALA A 63 -2.26 -11.05 -2.43
N HIS A 64 -1.34 -10.62 -3.30
CA HIS A 64 -0.17 -9.86 -2.87
C HIS A 64 -0.56 -8.44 -2.41
N GLY A 65 -1.46 -7.77 -3.12
CA GLY A 65 -1.99 -6.47 -2.75
C GLY A 65 -2.62 -6.48 -1.35
N LYS A 66 -3.41 -7.52 -1.03
CA LYS A 66 -3.92 -7.72 0.34
C LYS A 66 -2.79 -7.83 1.36
N LYS A 67 -1.77 -8.65 1.08
CA LYS A 67 -0.62 -8.83 1.98
C LYS A 67 0.12 -7.52 2.25
N VAL A 68 0.23 -6.65 1.25
CA VAL A 68 0.80 -5.30 1.41
C VAL A 68 -0.02 -4.49 2.39
N ILE A 69 -1.34 -4.39 2.23
CA ILE A 69 -2.22 -3.62 3.14
C ILE A 69 -2.26 -4.23 4.55
N ASP A 70 -2.22 -5.55 4.68
CA ASP A 70 -2.09 -6.21 5.99
C ASP A 70 -0.78 -5.78 6.69
N SER A 71 0.31 -5.59 5.94
CA SER A 71 1.58 -5.11 6.48
C SER A 71 1.50 -3.66 6.97
N PHE A 72 0.77 -2.78 6.27
CA PHE A 72 0.46 -1.43 6.77
C PHE A 72 -0.37 -1.49 8.05
N SER A 73 -1.35 -2.39 8.11
CA SER A 73 -2.15 -2.62 9.32
C SER A 73 -1.31 -3.03 10.53
N ASN A 74 -0.22 -3.77 10.30
CA ASN A 74 0.75 -4.06 11.36
C ASN A 74 1.53 -2.80 11.77
N GLY A 75 1.98 -2.00 10.82
CA GLY A 75 2.65 -0.72 11.09
C GLY A 75 1.81 0.22 11.96
N LEU A 76 0.50 0.30 11.72
CA LEU A 76 -0.42 1.14 12.51
C LEU A 76 -0.55 0.73 13.98
N LYS A 77 -0.25 -0.53 14.32
CA LYS A 77 -0.18 -0.99 15.72
C LYS A 77 1.10 -0.55 16.42
N HIS A 78 2.05 0.00 15.67
CA HIS A 78 3.40 0.37 16.10
C HIS A 78 3.81 1.73 15.55
N LEU A 79 2.90 2.72 15.55
CA LEU A 79 3.15 4.07 15.01
C LEU A 79 4.39 4.75 15.64
N ASP A 80 4.66 4.50 16.92
CA ASP A 80 5.83 5.04 17.62
C ASP A 80 7.13 4.25 17.32
N ASN A 81 7.07 3.15 16.55
CA ASN A 81 8.22 2.34 16.15
C ASN A 81 8.10 1.75 14.74
N LEU A 82 7.72 2.57 13.76
CA LEU A 82 7.62 2.12 12.36
C LEU A 82 8.96 1.62 11.81
N LYS A 83 10.07 2.28 12.15
CA LYS A 83 11.42 1.88 11.71
C LYS A 83 11.77 0.47 12.15
N GLY A 84 11.54 0.13 13.42
CA GLY A 84 11.78 -1.23 13.92
C GLY A 84 10.80 -2.24 13.31
N THR A 85 9.53 -1.88 13.20
CA THR A 85 8.47 -2.75 12.66
C THR A 85 8.72 -3.16 11.22
N PHE A 86 9.27 -2.27 10.38
CA PHE A 86 9.52 -2.52 8.97
C PHE A 86 10.98 -2.93 8.66
N ALA A 87 11.85 -3.11 9.65
CA ALA A 87 13.28 -3.37 9.42
C ALA A 87 13.53 -4.59 8.52
N SER A 88 12.91 -5.74 8.84
CA SER A 88 13.08 -6.96 8.03
C SER A 88 12.46 -6.86 6.63
N LEU A 89 11.39 -6.06 6.47
CA LEU A 89 10.82 -5.78 5.15
C LEU A 89 11.72 -4.85 4.34
N SER A 90 12.39 -3.88 5.01
CA SER A 90 13.38 -3.01 4.38
C SER A 90 14.55 -3.83 3.82
N GLU A 91 15.13 -4.73 4.63
CA GLU A 91 16.21 -5.63 4.19
C GLU A 91 15.75 -6.52 3.03
N LEU A 92 14.55 -7.11 3.12
CA LEU A 92 14.00 -7.93 2.04
C LEU A 92 13.91 -7.14 0.72
N HIS A 93 13.30 -5.95 0.75
CA HIS A 93 13.08 -5.20 -0.48
C HIS A 93 14.36 -4.56 -1.03
N CYS A 94 15.31 -4.21 -0.17
CA CYS A 94 16.58 -3.62 -0.57
C CYS A 94 17.57 -4.70 -1.04
N ASP A 95 17.95 -5.64 -0.16
CA ASP A 95 19.09 -6.53 -0.37
C ASP A 95 18.75 -7.75 -1.24
N LYS A 96 17.48 -8.17 -1.24
CA LYS A 96 17.05 -9.37 -2.00
C LYS A 96 16.29 -9.01 -3.26
N LEU A 97 15.30 -8.12 -3.14
CA LEU A 97 14.43 -7.76 -4.26
C LEU A 97 14.96 -6.58 -5.08
N HIS A 98 15.94 -5.83 -4.57
CA HIS A 98 16.55 -4.67 -5.24
C HIS A 98 15.51 -3.68 -5.77
N VAL A 99 14.46 -3.43 -4.97
CA VAL A 99 13.41 -2.47 -5.30
C VAL A 99 13.94 -1.07 -5.08
N ASP A 100 13.91 -0.26 -6.13
CA ASP A 100 14.24 1.17 -6.03
C ASP A 100 13.28 1.84 -5.03
N PRO A 101 13.80 2.56 -4.00
CA PRO A 101 13.00 3.19 -2.98
C PRO A 101 11.91 4.15 -3.49
N GLU A 102 12.08 4.76 -4.67
CA GLU A 102 11.06 5.64 -5.26
C GLU A 102 9.74 4.89 -5.49
N ASN A 103 9.78 3.58 -5.76
CA ASN A 103 8.56 2.79 -5.96
C ASN A 103 7.71 2.67 -4.70
N PHE A 104 8.28 2.81 -3.49
CA PHE A 104 7.48 2.85 -2.26
C PHE A 104 6.64 4.12 -2.17
N LYS A 105 7.19 5.25 -2.62
CA LYS A 105 6.45 6.52 -2.68
C LYS A 105 5.32 6.46 -3.71
N LEU A 106 5.57 5.84 -4.86
CA LEU A 106 4.53 5.61 -5.88
C LEU A 106 3.41 4.71 -5.34
N LEU A 107 3.75 3.64 -4.64
CA LEU A 107 2.77 2.77 -3.98
C LEU A 107 1.98 3.52 -2.89
N GLY A 108 2.65 4.32 -2.07
CA GLY A 108 1.98 5.16 -1.06
C GLY A 108 0.95 6.11 -1.70
N ASN A 109 1.32 6.79 -2.78
CA ASN A 109 0.39 7.64 -3.53
C ASN A 109 -0.80 6.86 -4.09
N MET A 110 -0.58 5.66 -4.63
CA MET A 110 -1.68 4.82 -5.13
C MET A 110 -2.63 4.39 -4.02
N ILE A 111 -2.11 4.02 -2.85
CA ILE A 111 -2.94 3.66 -1.69
C ILE A 111 -3.82 4.84 -1.26
N VAL A 112 -3.25 6.06 -1.16
CA VAL A 112 -4.01 7.26 -0.81
C VAL A 112 -5.12 7.54 -1.83
N ILE A 113 -4.84 7.43 -3.13
CA ILE A 113 -5.84 7.62 -4.19
C ILE A 113 -6.97 6.58 -4.10
N VAL A 114 -6.63 5.31 -3.87
CA VAL A 114 -7.61 4.23 -3.75
C VAL A 114 -8.43 4.39 -2.47
N MET A 115 -7.82 4.76 -1.35
CA MET A 115 -8.55 5.07 -0.12
C MET A 115 -9.54 6.22 -0.33
N ALA A 116 -9.13 7.31 -1.00
CA ALA A 116 -10.02 8.41 -1.33
C ALA A 116 -11.21 7.96 -2.18
N HIS A 117 -10.97 7.07 -3.16
CA HIS A 117 -12.02 6.52 -4.01
C HIS A 117 -13.04 5.67 -3.22
N HIS A 118 -12.55 4.78 -2.35
CA HIS A 118 -13.40 3.82 -1.62
C HIS A 118 -14.12 4.44 -0.42
N LEU A 119 -13.46 5.33 0.31
CA LEU A 119 -14.00 5.95 1.52
C LEU A 119 -14.80 7.22 1.21
N GLY A 120 -14.58 7.83 0.04
CA GLY A 120 -15.32 9.01 -0.40
C GLY A 120 -15.27 10.14 0.64
N LYS A 121 -16.45 10.60 1.07
CA LYS A 121 -16.60 11.69 2.06
C LYS A 121 -15.94 11.41 3.42
N ASP A 122 -15.67 10.13 3.72
CA ASP A 122 -15.06 9.73 4.99
C ASP A 122 -13.53 9.87 4.99
N PHE A 123 -12.91 10.08 3.83
CA PHE A 123 -11.49 10.39 3.70
C PHE A 123 -11.31 11.90 3.57
N THR A 124 -11.46 12.60 4.70
CA THR A 124 -11.39 14.07 4.76
C THR A 124 -9.95 14.56 4.52
N PRO A 125 -9.75 15.85 4.21
CA PRO A 125 -8.41 16.42 4.09
C PRO A 125 -7.53 16.19 5.33
N GLU A 126 -8.12 16.22 6.52
CA GLU A 126 -7.43 15.94 7.78
C GLU A 126 -7.00 14.47 7.88
N ALA A 127 -7.86 13.54 7.46
CA ALA A 127 -7.54 12.12 7.41
C ALA A 127 -6.50 11.77 6.33
N GLN A 128 -6.45 12.55 5.24
CA GLN A 128 -5.43 12.41 4.19
C GLN A 128 -4.08 13.01 4.61
N ALA A 129 -4.11 14.10 5.39
CA ALA A 129 -2.90 14.77 5.86
C ALA A 129 -2.19 14.01 6.98
N ALA A 130 -2.96 13.32 7.83
CA ALA A 130 -2.45 12.45 8.90
C ALA A 130 -1.83 11.16 8.34
#